data_AF-A0A257QLP3-F1
#
_entry.id   AF-A0A257QLP3-F1
#
_cell.length_a   1.000
_cell.length_b   1.000
_cell.length_c   1.000
_cell.angle_alpha   90.00
_cell.angle_beta   90.00
_cell.angle_gamma   90.00
#
_symmetry.space_group_name_H-M   'P 1'
#
loop_
_entity.id
_entity.type
_entity.pdbx_description
1 polymer ?
#
loop_
_entity_poly.entity_id
_entity_poly.type
_entity_poly.pdbx_seq_one_letter_code
_entity_poly.pdbx_strand_id
1 'polypeptide(L)' 'MRFLFLLILIANLIVLGYGQGFLGNPPSEQGRDARMLLTQKNPESIKLGTPSDGAQPAASAPPAAPKGKP' A
#
# COMPACT_ATOMS: atom_id res chain seq x y z
N MET A 1 17.09 28.68 -44.05
CA MET A 1 17.26 28.98 -42.61
C MET A 1 16.03 28.68 -41.77
N ARG A 2 14.86 29.28 -42.05
CA ARG A 2 13.62 29.07 -41.28
C ARG A 2 13.16 27.59 -41.19
N PHE A 3 13.35 26.83 -42.27
CA PHE A 3 12.95 25.41 -42.32
C PHE A 3 13.79 24.52 -41.39
N LEU A 4 15.10 24.73 -41.39
CA LEU A 4 16.04 23.98 -40.55
C LEU A 4 15.78 24.26 -39.07
N PHE A 5 15.52 25.53 -38.74
CA PHE A 5 15.08 25.95 -37.41
C PHE A 5 13.80 25.24 -36.98
N LEU A 6 12.79 25.16 -37.86
CA LEU A 6 11.51 24.53 -37.56
C LEU A 6 11.67 23.02 -37.29
N LEU A 7 12.51 22.33 -38.05
CA LEU A 7 12.82 20.92 -37.83
C LEU A 7 13.46 20.68 -36.46
N ILE A 8 14.47 21.48 -36.10
CA ILE A 8 15.15 21.38 -34.81
C ILE A 8 14.18 21.68 -33.66
N LEU A 9 13.31 22.69 -33.83
CA LEU A 9 12.28 23.03 -32.86
C LEU A 9 11.34 21.84 -32.62
N ILE A 10 10.80 21.25 -33.68
CA ILE A 10 9.89 20.10 -33.59
C ILE A 10 10.58 18.91 -32.91
N ALA A 11 11.82 18.60 -33.30
CA ALA A 11 12.58 17.51 -32.69
C ALA A 11 12.76 17.72 -31.17
N ASN A 12 13.05 18.95 -30.73
CA ASN A 12 13.18 19.27 -29.31
C ASN A 12 11.85 19.14 -28.57
N LEU A 13 10.73 19.58 -29.15
CA LEU A 13 9.41 19.40 -28.54
C LEU A 13 9.06 17.91 -28.36
N ILE A 14 9.39 17.08 -29.34
CA ILE A 14 9.16 15.63 -29.26
C ILE A 14 9.98 15.03 -28.12
N VAL A 15 11.28 15.37 -28.03
CA VAL A 15 12.17 14.88 -26.96
C VAL A 15 11.67 15.35 -25.58
N LEU A 16 11.26 16.60 -25.46
CA LEU A 16 10.71 17.16 -24.24
C LEU A 16 9.43 16.42 -23.80
N GLY A 17 8.48 16.24 -24.72
CA GLY A 17 7.23 15.52 -24.43
C GLY A 17 7.47 14.05 -24.05
N TYR A 18 8.42 13.40 -24.72
CA TYR A 18 8.82 12.04 -24.37
C TYR A 18 9.41 11.97 -22.95
N GLY A 19 10.28 12.90 -22.57
CA GLY A 19 10.84 12.98 -21.22
C GLY A 19 9.82 13.31 -20.13
N GLN A 20 8.72 13.98 -20.47
CA GLN A 20 7.62 14.27 -19.55
C GLN A 20 6.59 13.14 -19.42
N GLY A 21 6.78 12.01 -20.11
CA GLY A 21 5.84 10.90 -20.05
C GLY A 21 4.54 11.17 -20.82
N PHE A 22 4.56 12.02 -21.85
CA PHE A 22 3.39 12.29 -22.71
C PHE A 22 2.90 11.03 -23.45
N LEU A 23 3.76 10.01 -23.59
CA LEU A 23 3.42 8.68 -24.11
C LEU A 23 2.87 7.72 -23.02
N GLY A 24 2.64 8.24 -21.80
CA GLY A 24 2.14 7.51 -20.65
C GLY A 24 3.21 7.34 -19.55
N ASN A 25 2.76 7.36 -18.30
CA ASN A 25 3.61 7.02 -17.17
C ASN A 25 3.98 5.53 -17.21
N PRO A 26 5.25 5.17 -17.02
CA PRO A 26 5.63 3.77 -16.94
C PRO A 26 4.95 3.09 -15.74
N PRO A 27 4.63 1.78 -15.82
CA PRO A 27 3.91 1.07 -14.76
C PRO A 27 4.58 1.16 -13.38
N SER A 28 5.90 1.36 -13.36
CA SER A 28 6.70 1.57 -12.14
C SER A 28 6.36 2.87 -11.38
N GLU A 29 5.77 3.86 -12.04
CA GLU A 29 5.37 5.14 -11.44
C GLU A 29 3.95 5.11 -10.84
N GLN A 30 3.18 4.01 -11.00
CA GLN A 30 1.83 3.89 -10.42
C GLN A 30 1.81 4.03 -8.88
N GLY A 31 2.91 3.75 -8.19
CA GLY A 31 3.04 3.98 -6.74
C GLY A 31 3.48 5.41 -6.35
N ARG A 32 3.91 6.22 -7.32
CA ARG A 32 4.39 7.60 -7.13
C ARG A 32 3.31 8.65 -7.39
N ASP A 33 2.14 8.23 -7.85
CA ASP A 33 0.98 9.10 -8.00
C ASP A 33 0.60 9.71 -6.65
N ALA A 34 0.74 11.04 -6.53
CA ALA A 34 0.37 11.77 -5.33
C ALA A 34 -1.09 11.57 -4.94
N ARG A 35 -1.95 11.28 -5.93
CA ARG A 35 -3.37 10.90 -5.73
C ARG A 35 -3.53 9.54 -5.05
N MET A 36 -2.62 8.60 -5.32
CA MET A 36 -2.65 7.26 -4.76
C MET A 36 -2.08 7.22 -3.32
N LEU A 37 -1.18 8.14 -2.98
CA LEU A 37 -0.71 8.34 -1.60
C LEU A 37 -1.84 8.75 -0.62
N LEU A 38 -2.86 9.47 -1.11
CA LEU A 38 -4.05 9.82 -0.32
C LEU A 38 -5.13 8.72 -0.34
N THR A 39 -4.96 7.70 -1.19
CA THR A 39 -5.94 6.62 -1.35
C THR A 39 -5.49 5.42 -0.51
N GLN A 40 -6.15 5.20 0.63
CA GLN A 40 -5.93 4.01 1.45
C GLN A 40 -6.47 2.77 0.71
N LYS A 41 -5.58 2.03 0.04
CA LYS A 41 -5.94 0.89 -0.82
C LYS A 41 -6.47 -0.33 -0.05
N ASN A 42 -6.21 -0.39 1.26
CA ASN A 42 -6.67 -1.47 2.13
C ASN A 42 -7.15 -0.91 3.47
N PRO A 43 -8.39 -0.37 3.54
CA PRO A 43 -8.97 0.09 4.79
C PRO A 43 -9.31 -1.09 5.73
N GLU A 44 -9.52 -2.28 5.17
CA GLU A 44 -9.98 -3.47 5.89
C GLU A 44 -8.86 -4.25 6.60
N SER A 45 -7.58 -4.01 6.23
CA SER A 45 -6.44 -4.72 6.84
C SER A 45 -6.03 -4.20 8.21
N ILE A 46 -6.45 -2.99 8.58
CA ILE A 46 -6.13 -2.41 9.89
C ILE A 46 -7.31 -2.66 10.82
N LYS A 47 -7.46 -3.92 11.25
CA LYS A 47 -8.32 -4.26 12.37
C LYS A 47 -7.47 -4.19 13.63
N LEU A 48 -7.67 -3.17 14.45
CA LEU A 48 -7.17 -3.20 15.83
C LEU A 48 -7.84 -4.40 16.49
N GLY A 49 -7.04 -5.41 16.85
CA GLY A 49 -7.52 -6.50 17.69
C GLY A 49 -8.05 -5.94 19.01
N THR A 50 -8.89 -6.71 19.69
CA THR A 50 -9.31 -6.35 21.05
C THR A 50 -8.07 -6.31 21.94
N PRO A 51 -7.76 -5.20 22.62
CA PRO A 51 -6.68 -5.20 23.60
C PRO A 51 -7.02 -6.24 24.66
N SER A 52 -6.20 -7.29 24.77
CA SER A 52 -6.30 -8.23 25.88
C SER A 52 -5.81 -7.51 27.12
N ASP A 53 -6.75 -7.04 27.95
CA ASP A 53 -6.45 -6.75 29.34
C ASP A 53 -5.87 -8.02 29.94
N GLY A 54 -4.60 -7.98 30.36
CA GLY A 54 -3.77 -9.12 30.67
C GLY A 54 -4.28 -9.99 31.82
N ALA A 55 -5.36 -10.75 31.59
CA ALA A 55 -5.78 -11.86 32.42
C ALA A 55 -5.27 -13.14 31.78
N GLN A 56 -4.01 -13.46 32.10
CA GLN A 56 -3.39 -14.76 31.90
C GLN A 56 -4.36 -15.86 32.39
N PRO A 57 -4.83 -16.79 31.54
CA PRO A 57 -5.78 -17.80 31.98
C PRO A 57 -5.10 -18.75 32.98
N ALA A 58 -5.62 -18.77 34.21
CA ALA A 58 -5.26 -19.76 35.21
C ALA A 58 -5.54 -21.16 34.63
N ALA A 59 -4.52 -22.01 34.73
CA ALA A 59 -4.50 -23.36 34.20
C ALA A 59 -5.78 -24.14 34.54
N SER A 60 -6.39 -24.68 33.50
CA SER A 60 -7.43 -25.71 33.56
C SER A 60 -6.94 -26.91 34.37
N ALA A 61 -7.44 -27.06 35.60
CA ALA A 61 -7.36 -28.30 36.37
C ALA A 61 -8.77 -28.94 36.44
N PRO A 62 -8.94 -30.21 36.03
CA PRO A 62 -10.25 -30.88 36.04
C PRO A 62 -10.73 -31.18 37.47
N PRO A 63 -12.06 -31.25 37.72
CA PRO A 63 -12.61 -31.51 39.04
C PRO A 63 -12.31 -32.95 39.48
N ALA A 64 -11.67 -33.08 40.65
CA ALA A 64 -11.38 -34.35 41.29
C ALA A 64 -12.67 -35.09 41.72
N ALA A 65 -12.73 -36.39 41.42
CA ALA A 65 -13.80 -37.30 41.78
C ALA A 65 -14.00 -37.43 43.30
N PRO A 66 -15.25 -37.59 43.82
CA PRO A 66 -15.47 -37.87 45.23
C PRO A 66 -15.26 -39.37 45.51
N LYS A 67 -14.18 -39.71 46.23
CA LYS A 67 -14.00 -41.01 46.91
C LYS A 67 -14.38 -40.85 48.39
N GLY A 68 -15.30 -41.71 48.87
CA GLY A 68 -15.62 -42.20 50.25
C GLY A 68 -15.31 -41.32 51.48
N LYS A 69 -16.09 -41.30 52.56
CA LYS A 69 -16.62 -42.38 53.43
C LYS A 69 -17.33 -41.66 54.64
N PRO A 70 -17.77 -42.24 55.80
CA PRO A 70 -17.39 -43.49 56.50
C PRO A 70 -18.33 -44.69 56.32
#